data_AF-A2DTI0-F1
#
_entry.id   AF-A2DTI0-F1
#
_cell.length_a   1.000
_cell.length_b   1.000
_cell.length_c   1.000
_cell.angle_alpha   90.00
_cell.angle_beta   90.00
_cell.angle_gamma   90.00
#
_symmetry.space_group_name_H-M   'P 1'
#
loop_
_entity.id
_entity.type
_entity.pdbx_description
1 polymer ?
#
loop_
_entity_poly.entity_id
_entity_poly.type
_entity_poly.pdbx_seq_one_letter_code
_entity_poly.pdbx_strand_id
1 'polypeptide(L)'
;MSSVVSSSQLGTYTSSHGGSTVSGSTDREDFTPTQENLDTMKSRIETFRIENALLIEYARLKGTDLLPQGTVIEPNVHAHYKFTKKRYTPLPIARKLEIAKYVNDQIDKSIAEASKKFNDDIEQSRAQLIQIQVREKELDKEKAQFLREVCEESRDERTGKIIGEKILKWFDDTVKMKETKKETLILKKQSMSAKIKQTNARLEQKKDLGEKLQQVDYDQLQIDNEAYQDQIAELSKKLSKLQKTSSSVVSRLQNARSLLAEEEKACATMQQSIEQKQKAIQKYEKEASGVEEDHEKLIASNEEIATKKSEYRVPDVTDYIDKKAKIYETQKIIKNWERKVQLAAMNVKRLQKEFEEIDTPRK
;
A
#
# COMPACT_ATOMS: atom_id res chain seq x y z
N MET A 1 14.60 25.11 79.07
CA MET A 1 13.51 24.29 78.48
C MET A 1 12.35 24.28 79.47
N SER A 2 11.16 24.64 78.98
CA SER A 2 9.86 24.83 79.65
C SER A 2 9.73 25.89 80.76
N SER A 3 9.13 27.01 80.37
CA SER A 3 8.68 28.14 81.18
C SER A 3 7.15 28.07 81.35
N VAL A 4 6.70 28.19 82.60
CA VAL A 4 5.60 29.05 83.13
C VAL A 4 4.42 29.37 82.19
N VAL A 5 3.18 29.02 82.59
CA VAL A 5 2.09 29.98 82.93
C VAL A 5 1.05 29.27 83.82
N SER A 6 0.80 29.90 84.96
CA SER A 6 -0.30 29.65 85.89
C SER A 6 -1.49 30.53 85.52
N SER A 7 -2.71 30.00 85.45
CA SER A 7 -3.93 30.70 85.89
C SER A 7 -5.19 29.84 85.77
N SER A 8 -5.86 29.78 86.92
CA SER A 8 -7.28 29.61 87.15
C SER A 8 -8.18 30.17 86.04
N GLN A 9 -9.21 29.42 85.64
CA GLN A 9 -10.59 29.91 85.69
C GLN A 9 -11.60 28.77 85.49
N LEU A 10 -12.51 28.67 86.46
CA LEU A 10 -13.79 27.97 86.36
C LEU A 10 -14.56 28.50 85.14
N GLY A 11 -15.13 27.59 84.35
CA GLY A 11 -16.14 27.87 83.35
C GLY A 11 -17.32 26.93 83.54
N THR A 12 -18.22 27.30 84.43
CA THR A 12 -19.56 26.72 84.57
C THR A 12 -20.29 26.80 83.21
N TYR A 13 -20.81 25.68 82.73
CA TYR A 13 -21.75 25.65 81.60
C TYR A 13 -23.02 26.41 82.00
N THR A 14 -23.08 27.69 81.62
CA THR A 14 -24.30 28.48 81.69
C THR A 14 -25.20 28.05 80.53
N SER A 15 -26.18 27.21 80.85
CA SER A 15 -27.43 27.14 80.10
C SER A 15 -28.06 28.53 80.17
N SER A 16 -27.98 29.30 79.08
CA SER A 16 -28.72 30.55 78.96
C SER A 16 -30.21 30.22 78.78
N HIS A 17 -30.90 30.06 79.91
CA HIS A 17 -32.31 30.38 80.01
C HIS A 17 -32.48 31.88 79.73
N GLY A 18 -32.58 32.23 78.44
CA GLY A 18 -33.22 33.46 78.01
C GLY A 18 -34.72 33.29 78.22
N GLY A 19 -35.18 33.52 79.45
CA GLY A 19 -36.60 33.66 79.73
C GLY A 19 -37.16 34.83 78.94
N SER A 20 -37.82 34.55 77.82
CA SER A 20 -38.81 35.47 77.26
C SER A 20 -40.06 35.32 78.09
N THR A 21 -40.13 36.14 79.14
CA THR A 21 -41.38 36.58 79.73
C THR A 21 -42.24 37.15 78.62
N VAL A 22 -43.30 36.42 78.25
CA VAL A 22 -44.44 36.98 77.52
C VAL A 22 -45.15 37.93 78.49
N SER A 23 -44.58 39.12 78.62
CA SER A 23 -45.24 40.30 79.14
C SER A 23 -46.17 40.78 78.03
N GLY A 24 -47.47 40.61 78.22
CA GLY A 24 -48.47 41.23 77.38
C GLY A 24 -48.32 42.73 77.42
N SER A 25 -47.69 43.30 76.39
CA SER A 25 -47.92 44.68 75.98
C SER A 25 -48.86 44.65 74.79
N THR A 26 -50.00 45.29 75.01
CA THR A 26 -51.00 45.63 74.02
C THR A 26 -50.41 46.62 73.02
N ASP A 27 -49.68 46.13 72.03
CA ASP A 27 -49.35 46.91 70.83
C ASP A 27 -49.68 46.05 69.60
N ARG A 28 -50.91 46.25 69.12
CA ARG A 28 -51.34 45.91 67.77
C ARG A 28 -50.58 46.82 66.82
N GLU A 29 -49.43 46.38 66.33
CA GLU A 29 -48.86 46.89 65.08
C GLU A 29 -48.67 45.72 64.10
N ASP A 30 -49.60 45.66 63.15
CA ASP A 30 -49.49 45.15 61.79
C ASP A 30 -48.34 44.18 61.49
N PHE A 31 -48.52 42.91 61.86
CA PHE A 31 -47.83 41.81 61.19
C PHE A 31 -48.45 41.65 59.79
N THR A 32 -48.06 42.51 58.86
CA THR A 32 -48.36 42.28 57.45
C THR A 32 -47.64 40.99 57.04
N PRO A 33 -48.36 39.95 56.57
CA PRO A 33 -47.72 38.74 56.10
C PRO A 33 -46.90 39.10 54.86
N THR A 34 -45.60 39.31 55.02
CA THR A 34 -44.70 39.41 53.86
C THR A 34 -44.81 38.09 53.10
N GLN A 35 -44.97 38.19 51.77
CA GLN A 35 -45.14 37.05 50.87
C GLN A 35 -44.04 35.99 51.10
N GLU A 36 -42.82 36.45 51.38
CA GLU A 36 -41.65 35.62 51.72
C GLU A 36 -41.84 34.79 53.01
N ASN A 37 -42.43 35.36 54.06
CA ASN A 37 -42.74 34.63 55.30
C ASN A 37 -43.84 33.56 55.07
N LEU A 38 -44.81 33.88 54.22
CA LEU A 38 -45.90 32.97 53.86
C LEU A 38 -45.40 31.80 53.02
N ASP A 39 -44.48 32.05 52.08
CA ASP A 39 -43.86 31.04 51.24
C ASP A 39 -42.86 30.17 52.02
N THR A 40 -42.18 30.75 53.00
CA THR A 40 -41.32 30.01 53.95
C THR A 40 -42.17 29.08 54.83
N MET A 41 -43.29 29.56 55.37
CA MET A 41 -44.22 28.73 56.14
C MET A 41 -44.83 27.61 55.30
N LYS A 42 -45.23 27.88 54.05
CA LYS A 42 -45.74 26.86 53.11
C LYS A 42 -44.68 25.80 52.82
N SER A 43 -43.44 26.22 52.56
CA SER A 43 -42.32 25.29 52.34
C SER A 43 -42.06 24.43 53.57
N ARG A 44 -42.22 25.00 54.77
CA ARG A 44 -42.07 24.28 56.04
C ARG A 44 -43.20 23.27 56.30
N ILE A 45 -44.44 23.63 55.97
CA ILE A 45 -45.59 22.73 56.04
C ILE A 45 -45.41 21.56 55.07
N GLU A 46 -44.93 21.82 53.86
CA GLU A 46 -44.74 20.78 52.85
C GLU A 46 -43.62 19.81 53.21
N THR A 47 -42.50 20.32 53.76
CA THR A 47 -41.44 19.47 54.31
C THR A 47 -41.96 18.59 55.45
N PHE A 48 -42.73 19.14 56.40
CA PHE A 48 -43.35 18.34 57.46
C PHE A 48 -44.37 17.31 56.93
N ARG A 49 -45.12 17.61 55.86
CA ARG A 49 -46.02 16.62 55.24
C ARG A 49 -45.25 15.44 54.66
N ILE A 50 -44.17 15.70 53.95
CA ILE A 50 -43.32 14.66 53.35
C ILE A 50 -42.67 13.82 54.45
N GLU A 51 -42.15 14.45 55.51
CA GLU A 51 -41.56 13.77 56.67
C GLU A 51 -42.59 12.89 57.40
N ASN A 52 -43.80 13.40 57.64
CA ASN A 52 -44.88 12.63 58.26
C ASN A 52 -45.34 11.45 57.39
N ALA A 53 -45.42 11.63 56.06
CA ALA A 53 -45.75 10.53 55.15
C ALA A 53 -44.68 9.43 55.17
N LEU A 54 -43.39 9.80 55.19
CA LEU A 54 -42.27 8.87 55.35
C LEU A 54 -42.33 8.13 56.69
N LEU A 55 -42.66 8.84 57.77
CA LEU A 55 -42.77 8.26 59.11
C LEU A 55 -43.92 7.26 59.20
N ILE A 56 -45.08 7.55 58.60
CA ILE A 56 -46.24 6.65 58.53
C ILE A 56 -45.91 5.39 57.72
N GLU A 57 -45.25 5.53 56.57
CA GLU A 57 -44.81 4.37 55.76
C GLU A 57 -43.75 3.53 56.49
N TYR A 58 -42.82 4.17 57.18
CA TYR A 58 -41.83 3.48 58.02
C TYR A 58 -42.49 2.68 59.14
N ALA A 59 -43.47 3.29 59.83
CA ALA A 59 -44.23 2.66 60.91
C ALA A 59 -45.05 1.46 60.39
N ARG A 60 -45.67 1.61 59.23
CA ARG A 60 -46.39 0.55 58.51
C ARG A 60 -45.49 -0.63 58.15
N LEU A 61 -44.27 -0.36 57.69
CA LEU A 61 -43.26 -1.39 57.37
C LEU A 61 -42.74 -2.13 58.62
N LYS A 62 -42.72 -1.46 59.78
CA LYS A 62 -42.28 -2.03 61.06
C LYS A 62 -43.41 -2.66 61.87
N GLY A 63 -44.66 -2.60 61.39
CA GLY A 63 -45.81 -3.19 62.06
C GLY A 63 -46.21 -2.45 63.34
N THR A 64 -45.75 -1.21 63.52
CA THR A 64 -46.05 -0.36 64.68
C THR A 64 -46.99 0.75 64.24
N ASP A 65 -48.23 0.77 64.75
CA ASP A 65 -49.12 1.92 64.56
C ASP A 65 -48.64 3.08 65.44
N LEU A 66 -48.25 4.19 64.82
CA LEU A 66 -47.87 5.43 65.50
C LEU A 66 -49.07 6.38 65.74
N LEU A 67 -50.29 5.94 65.43
CA LEU A 67 -51.49 6.73 65.67
C LEU A 67 -51.85 6.67 67.16
N PRO A 68 -52.17 7.81 67.80
CA PRO A 68 -52.70 7.83 69.16
C PRO A 68 -54.00 7.00 69.24
N GLN A 69 -54.13 6.19 70.29
CA GLN A 69 -55.35 5.42 70.56
C GLN A 69 -56.58 6.35 70.54
N GLY A 70 -57.49 6.13 69.58
CA GLY A 70 -58.77 6.86 69.49
C GLY A 70 -59.10 7.52 68.15
N THR A 71 -58.23 7.48 67.14
CA THR A 71 -58.62 7.90 65.78
C THR A 71 -59.36 6.78 65.06
N VAL A 72 -60.69 6.77 65.20
CA VAL A 72 -61.58 5.91 64.41
C VAL A 72 -61.62 6.47 62.99
N ILE A 73 -60.92 5.81 62.06
CA ILE A 73 -61.19 5.98 60.63
C ILE A 73 -62.41 5.11 60.34
N GLU A 74 -63.55 5.74 60.04
CA GLU A 74 -64.75 5.04 59.60
C GLU A 74 -64.40 4.12 58.41
N PRO A 75 -64.72 2.82 58.48
CA PRO A 75 -64.44 1.91 57.38
C PRO A 75 -65.43 2.19 56.26
N ASN A 76 -64.98 2.95 55.25
CA ASN A 76 -65.72 3.06 54.00
C ASN A 76 -65.82 1.67 53.35
N VAL A 77 -67.06 1.25 53.21
CA VAL A 77 -67.54 -0.04 52.75
C VAL A 77 -67.21 -0.20 51.26
N HIS A 78 -66.54 -1.30 50.92
CA HIS A 78 -66.33 -1.86 49.58
C HIS A 78 -65.23 -1.23 48.70
N ALA A 79 -64.00 -1.64 48.98
CA ALA A 79 -63.17 -2.17 47.91
C ALA A 79 -62.30 -3.31 48.45
N HIS A 80 -62.65 -4.55 48.12
CA HIS A 80 -61.69 -5.66 48.19
C HIS A 80 -60.60 -5.45 47.14
N TYR A 81 -59.73 -4.46 47.35
CA TYR A 81 -58.42 -4.46 46.75
C TYR A 81 -57.65 -5.56 47.46
N LYS A 82 -57.65 -6.75 46.84
CA LYS A 82 -56.63 -7.76 47.08
C LYS A 82 -55.29 -7.02 47.05
N PHE A 83 -54.69 -6.80 48.22
CA PHE A 83 -53.28 -6.43 48.32
C PHE A 83 -52.51 -7.66 47.87
N THR A 84 -52.49 -7.89 46.55
CA THR A 84 -51.42 -8.66 45.94
C THR A 84 -50.18 -7.93 46.40
N LYS A 85 -49.39 -8.53 47.29
CA LYS A 85 -48.01 -8.11 47.50
C LYS A 85 -47.40 -8.08 46.12
N LYS A 86 -47.39 -6.90 45.48
CA LYS A 86 -46.70 -6.69 44.21
C LYS A 86 -45.27 -7.05 44.57
N ARG A 87 -44.86 -8.26 44.21
CA ARG A 87 -43.46 -8.65 44.26
C ARG A 87 -42.81 -7.62 43.35
N TYR A 88 -42.18 -6.61 43.95
CA TYR A 88 -41.27 -5.77 43.20
C TYR A 88 -40.21 -6.74 42.70
N THR A 89 -40.33 -7.13 41.44
CA THR A 89 -39.27 -7.83 40.74
C THR A 89 -38.07 -6.90 40.86
N PRO A 90 -36.99 -7.31 41.54
CA PRO A 90 -35.81 -6.48 41.67
C PRO A 90 -35.39 -6.06 40.26
N LEU A 91 -35.12 -4.75 40.06
CA LEU A 91 -34.69 -4.28 38.76
C LEU A 91 -33.56 -5.18 38.24
N PRO A 92 -33.61 -5.60 36.97
CA PRO A 92 -32.56 -6.42 36.38
C PRO A 92 -31.20 -5.80 36.67
N ILE A 93 -30.20 -6.64 36.99
CA ILE A 93 -28.86 -6.19 37.37
C ILE A 93 -28.27 -5.24 36.33
N ALA A 94 -28.53 -5.51 35.04
CA ALA A 94 -28.16 -4.63 33.94
C ALA A 94 -28.71 -3.20 34.10
N ARG A 95 -29.99 -3.05 34.46
CA ARG A 95 -30.62 -1.73 34.65
C ARG A 95 -30.12 -1.04 35.92
N LYS A 96 -29.78 -1.79 36.96
CA LYS A 96 -29.13 -1.23 38.16
C LYS A 96 -27.72 -0.71 37.83
N LEU A 97 -26.95 -1.44 37.03
CA LEU A 97 -25.64 -1.01 36.56
C LEU A 97 -25.73 0.23 35.67
N GLU A 98 -26.74 0.31 34.81
CA GLU A 98 -27.00 1.48 33.97
C GLU A 98 -27.32 2.72 34.82
N ILE A 99 -28.18 2.58 35.83
CA ILE A 99 -28.50 3.67 36.77
C ILE A 99 -27.26 4.07 37.57
N ALA A 100 -26.47 3.11 38.05
CA ALA A 100 -25.23 3.39 38.78
C ALA A 100 -24.20 4.13 37.90
N LYS A 101 -24.04 3.73 36.64
CA LYS A 101 -23.20 4.45 35.67
C LYS A 101 -23.70 5.86 35.44
N TYR A 102 -25.00 6.04 35.22
CA TYR A 102 -25.59 7.37 35.03
C TYR A 102 -25.35 8.28 36.25
N VAL A 103 -25.53 7.75 37.47
CA VAL A 103 -25.27 8.51 38.71
C VAL A 103 -23.79 8.83 38.85
N ASN A 104 -22.89 7.90 38.55
CA ASN A 104 -21.45 8.16 38.54
C ASN A 104 -21.09 9.25 37.52
N ASP A 105 -21.61 9.18 36.29
CA ASP A 105 -21.38 10.19 35.27
C ASP A 105 -21.89 11.58 35.70
N GLN A 106 -23.00 11.64 36.43
CA GLN A 106 -23.53 12.90 36.98
C GLN A 106 -22.67 13.43 38.14
N ILE A 107 -22.21 12.54 39.02
CA ILE A 107 -21.29 12.90 40.10
C ILE A 107 -19.97 13.40 39.52
N ASP A 108 -19.41 12.72 38.53
CA ASP A 108 -18.17 13.10 37.87
C ASP A 108 -18.29 14.47 37.17
N LYS A 109 -19.43 14.74 36.52
CA LYS A 109 -19.75 16.07 35.98
C LYS A 109 -19.84 17.12 37.09
N SER A 110 -20.55 16.83 38.17
CA SER A 110 -20.69 17.76 39.31
C SER A 110 -19.33 18.04 39.98
N ILE A 111 -18.46 17.03 40.09
CA ILE A 111 -17.10 17.18 40.62
C ILE A 111 -16.28 18.05 39.67
N ALA A 112 -16.33 17.80 38.35
CA ALA A 112 -15.60 18.59 37.37
C ALA A 112 -16.04 20.07 37.37
N GLU A 113 -17.34 20.33 37.46
CA GLU A 113 -17.89 21.68 37.58
C GLU A 113 -17.46 22.37 38.88
N ALA A 114 -17.52 21.65 40.01
CA ALA A 114 -17.06 22.17 41.30
C ALA A 114 -15.56 22.49 41.29
N SER A 115 -14.73 21.58 40.77
CA SER A 115 -13.29 21.79 40.61
C SER A 115 -12.98 22.99 39.73
N LYS A 116 -13.73 23.19 38.63
CA LYS A 116 -13.58 24.37 37.78
C LYS A 116 -13.89 25.65 38.55
N LYS A 117 -15.03 25.71 39.25
CA LYS A 117 -15.42 26.87 40.07
C LYS A 117 -14.38 27.20 41.13
N PHE A 118 -13.90 26.21 41.87
CA PHE A 118 -12.88 26.43 42.89
C PHE A 118 -11.55 26.92 42.30
N ASN A 119 -11.15 26.40 41.13
CA ASN A 119 -9.95 26.91 40.46
C ASN A 119 -10.13 28.37 40.01
N ASP A 120 -11.28 28.71 39.43
CA ASP A 120 -11.60 30.09 39.04
C ASP A 120 -11.57 31.02 40.27
N ASP A 121 -12.13 30.60 41.40
CA ASP A 121 -12.14 31.35 42.67
C ASP A 121 -10.72 31.51 43.26
N ILE A 122 -9.88 30.47 43.18
CA ILE A 122 -8.48 30.52 43.61
C ILE A 122 -7.71 31.50 42.73
N GLU A 123 -7.89 31.46 41.42
CA GLU A 123 -7.26 32.39 40.48
C GLU A 123 -7.69 33.84 40.74
N GLN A 124 -8.99 34.06 40.98
CA GLN A 124 -9.53 35.37 41.34
C GLN A 124 -8.93 35.88 42.66
N SER A 125 -8.87 35.03 43.69
CA SER A 125 -8.30 35.39 44.99
C SER A 125 -6.81 35.72 44.88
N ARG A 126 -6.05 34.95 44.09
CA ARG A 126 -4.64 35.24 43.79
C ARG A 126 -4.48 36.57 43.07
N ALA A 127 -5.34 36.86 42.09
CA ALA A 127 -5.32 38.13 41.37
C ALA A 127 -5.61 39.32 42.31
N GLN A 128 -6.58 39.19 43.20
CA GLN A 128 -6.89 40.21 44.21
C GLN A 128 -5.73 40.43 45.19
N LEU A 129 -5.09 39.36 45.65
CA LEU A 129 -3.93 39.44 46.54
C LEU A 129 -2.79 40.20 45.87
N ILE A 130 -2.45 39.87 44.62
CA ILE A 130 -1.42 40.58 43.85
C ILE A 130 -1.82 42.06 43.66
N GLN A 131 -3.08 42.34 43.36
CA GLN A 131 -3.58 43.71 43.22
C GLN A 131 -3.41 44.51 44.52
N ILE A 132 -3.75 43.93 45.67
CA ILE A 132 -3.58 44.56 46.98
C ILE A 132 -2.10 44.84 47.25
N GLN A 133 -1.21 43.87 47.01
CA GLN A 133 0.24 44.06 47.19
C GLN A 133 0.81 45.17 46.32
N VAL A 134 0.36 45.28 45.06
CA VAL A 134 0.77 46.37 44.16
C VAL A 134 0.22 47.70 44.69
N ARG A 135 -1.05 47.74 45.12
CA ARG A 135 -1.70 48.94 45.66
C ARG A 135 -1.01 49.44 46.92
N GLU A 136 -0.65 48.54 47.83
CA GLU A 136 0.09 48.83 49.06
C GLU A 136 1.43 49.49 48.76
N LYS A 137 2.24 48.87 47.87
CA LYS A 137 3.51 49.46 47.42
C LYS A 137 3.34 50.82 46.74
N GLU A 138 2.26 51.03 46.01
CA GLU A 138 1.96 52.33 45.40
C GLU A 138 1.57 53.38 46.44
N LEU A 139 0.79 53.00 47.45
CA LEU A 139 0.42 53.88 48.56
C LEU A 139 1.63 54.27 49.41
N ASP A 140 2.56 53.34 49.68
CA ASP A 140 3.79 53.64 50.41
C ASP A 140 4.65 54.65 49.65
N LYS A 141 4.75 54.51 48.32
CA LYS A 141 5.44 55.48 47.46
C LYS A 141 4.74 56.83 47.46
N GLU A 142 3.41 56.85 47.32
CA GLU A 142 2.59 58.07 47.32
C GLU A 142 2.71 58.80 48.67
N LYS A 143 2.72 58.05 49.78
CA LYS A 143 2.94 58.59 51.12
C LYS A 143 4.34 59.17 51.28
N ALA A 144 5.38 58.46 50.83
CA ALA A 144 6.75 58.95 50.89
C ALA A 144 6.95 60.21 50.04
N GLN A 145 6.33 60.25 48.86
CA GLN A 145 6.34 61.41 47.96
C GLN A 145 5.60 62.60 48.59
N PHE A 146 4.42 62.38 49.17
CA PHE A 146 3.67 63.42 49.87
C PHE A 146 4.47 64.02 51.03
N LEU A 147 5.09 63.18 51.86
CA LEU A 147 5.90 63.66 52.98
C LEU A 147 7.06 64.54 52.50
N ARG A 148 7.75 64.15 51.43
CA ARG A 148 8.84 64.94 50.86
C ARG A 148 8.33 66.25 50.24
N GLU A 149 7.44 66.17 49.27
CA GLU A 149 7.03 67.33 48.46
C GLU A 149 6.16 68.30 49.26
N VAL A 150 5.28 67.79 50.13
CA VAL A 150 4.30 68.61 50.86
C VAL A 150 4.76 68.91 52.29
N CYS A 151 5.28 67.93 53.03
CA CYS A 151 5.68 68.16 54.43
C CYS A 151 7.09 68.73 54.59
N GLU A 152 8.02 68.51 53.66
CA GLU A 152 9.40 69.03 53.74
C GLU A 152 9.60 70.23 52.81
N GLU A 153 9.35 70.09 51.50
CA GLU A 153 9.64 71.11 50.48
C GLU A 153 8.62 72.26 50.39
N SER A 154 7.41 72.04 50.91
CA SER A 154 6.32 73.03 50.84
C SER A 154 6.16 73.87 52.10
N ARG A 155 7.11 73.82 53.03
CA ARG A 155 7.15 74.72 54.19
C ARG A 155 7.67 76.10 53.78
N ASP A 156 7.04 77.14 54.32
CA ASP A 156 7.54 78.50 54.25
C ASP A 156 8.80 78.62 55.12
N GLU A 157 9.92 79.05 54.52
CA GLU A 157 11.23 79.15 55.18
C GLU A 157 11.21 80.04 56.43
N ARG A 158 10.29 81.02 56.48
CA ARG A 158 10.21 81.98 57.59
C ARG A 158 9.23 81.57 58.69
N THR A 159 8.16 80.84 58.36
CA THR A 159 7.10 80.50 59.33
C THR A 159 7.02 79.02 59.67
N GLY A 160 7.72 78.15 58.92
CA GLY A 160 7.72 76.69 59.09
C GLY A 160 6.37 76.02 58.82
N LYS A 161 5.35 76.79 58.40
CA LYS A 161 4.01 76.31 58.06
C LYS A 161 3.95 75.87 56.60
N ILE A 162 3.10 74.89 56.30
CA ILE A 162 2.92 74.39 54.93
C ILE A 162 2.10 75.40 54.12
N ILE A 163 2.55 75.69 52.90
CA ILE A 163 1.87 76.58 51.96
C ILE A 163 0.68 75.84 51.33
N GLY A 164 -0.53 76.35 51.55
CA GLY A 164 -1.78 75.73 51.07
C GLY A 164 -1.85 75.55 49.54
N GLU A 165 -1.34 76.50 48.76
CA GLU A 165 -1.32 76.41 47.30
C GLU A 165 -0.48 75.25 46.79
N LYS A 166 0.64 74.93 47.46
CA LYS A 166 1.47 73.78 47.10
C LYS A 166 0.78 72.45 47.40
N ILE A 167 -0.01 72.38 48.49
CA ILE A 167 -0.85 71.21 48.79
C ILE A 167 -1.89 71.00 47.68
N LEU A 168 -2.61 72.06 47.28
CA LEU A 168 -3.63 71.97 46.22
C LEU A 168 -3.01 71.54 44.89
N LYS A 169 -1.87 72.12 44.53
CA LYS A 169 -1.14 71.74 43.32
C LYS A 169 -0.73 70.27 43.34
N TRP A 170 -0.24 69.76 44.47
CA TRP A 170 0.12 68.34 44.62
C TRP A 170 -1.08 67.42 44.38
N PHE A 171 -2.25 67.74 44.94
CA PHE A 171 -3.46 66.97 44.70
C PHE A 171 -3.90 67.01 43.23
N ASP A 172 -3.87 68.18 42.60
CA ASP A 172 -4.23 68.32 41.18
C ASP A 172 -3.28 67.52 40.27
N ASP A 173 -1.98 67.60 40.51
CA ASP A 173 -0.97 66.87 39.74
C ASP A 173 -1.07 65.34 39.98
N THR A 174 -1.37 64.92 41.22
CA THR A 174 -1.61 63.51 41.57
C THR A 174 -2.85 62.96 40.87
N VAL A 175 -3.94 63.74 40.81
CA VAL A 175 -5.17 63.36 40.10
C VAL A 175 -4.88 63.22 38.60
N LYS A 176 -4.18 64.16 37.98
CA LYS A 176 -3.79 64.07 36.56
C LYS A 176 -2.90 62.86 36.27
N MET A 177 -1.92 62.57 37.13
CA MET A 177 -1.06 61.40 37.01
C MET A 177 -1.87 60.09 37.13
N LYS A 178 -2.84 60.02 38.05
CA LYS A 178 -3.72 58.86 38.19
C LYS A 178 -4.62 58.67 36.96
N GLU A 179 -5.14 59.75 36.38
CA GLU A 179 -6.00 59.68 35.19
C GLU A 179 -5.22 59.20 33.95
N THR A 180 -4.03 59.75 33.70
CA THR A 180 -3.14 59.28 32.61
C THR A 180 -2.73 57.81 32.76
N LYS A 181 -2.44 57.36 34.00
CA LYS A 181 -2.15 55.95 34.30
C LYS A 181 -3.38 55.06 34.04
N LYS A 182 -4.57 55.52 34.41
CA LYS A 182 -5.83 54.82 34.15
C LYS A 182 -6.08 54.65 32.65
N GLU A 183 -5.90 55.70 31.85
CA GLU A 183 -6.01 55.62 30.38
C GLU A 183 -5.03 54.59 29.80
N THR A 184 -3.78 54.63 30.25
CA THR A 184 -2.75 53.65 29.84
C THR A 184 -3.15 52.21 30.17
N LEU A 185 -3.71 51.98 31.38
CA LEU A 185 -4.19 50.66 31.79
C LEU A 185 -5.41 50.20 30.98
N ILE A 186 -6.31 51.10 30.61
CA ILE A 186 -7.46 50.80 29.75
C ILE A 186 -6.98 50.33 28.37
N LEU A 187 -6.04 51.04 27.75
CA LEU A 187 -5.46 50.64 26.47
C LEU A 187 -4.77 49.28 26.55
N LYS A 188 -4.02 49.03 27.64
CA LYS A 188 -3.38 47.72 27.88
C LYS A 188 -4.41 46.60 28.05
N LYS A 189 -5.50 46.86 28.79
CA LYS A 189 -6.63 45.91 28.94
C LYS A 189 -7.25 45.56 27.59
N GLN A 190 -7.52 46.57 26.76
CA GLN A 190 -8.08 46.36 25.42
C GLN A 190 -7.14 45.54 24.53
N SER A 191 -5.84 45.86 24.53
CA SER A 191 -4.82 45.10 23.79
C SER A 191 -4.73 43.64 24.24
N MET A 192 -4.73 43.38 25.56
CA MET A 192 -4.71 42.02 26.09
C MET A 192 -6.00 41.25 25.77
N SER A 193 -7.16 41.90 25.84
CA SER A 193 -8.44 41.30 25.44
C SER A 193 -8.45 40.91 23.96
N ALA A 194 -7.91 41.75 23.07
CA ALA A 194 -7.76 41.43 21.65
C ALA A 194 -6.83 40.22 21.43
N LYS A 195 -5.71 40.15 22.15
CA LYS A 195 -4.80 38.99 22.11
C LYS A 195 -5.47 37.70 22.59
N ILE A 196 -6.24 37.75 23.69
CA ILE A 196 -7.00 36.59 24.18
C ILE A 196 -7.97 36.11 23.11
N LYS A 197 -8.76 37.02 22.50
CA LYS A 197 -9.68 36.66 21.41
C LYS A 197 -8.96 36.04 20.21
N GLN A 198 -7.83 36.61 19.79
CA GLN A 198 -7.04 36.07 18.69
C GLN A 198 -6.48 34.68 19.01
N THR A 199 -5.95 34.48 20.21
CA THR A 199 -5.41 33.17 20.63
C THR A 199 -6.52 32.13 20.76
N ASN A 200 -7.68 32.50 21.30
CA ASN A 200 -8.84 31.61 21.36
C ASN A 200 -9.33 31.24 19.96
N ALA A 201 -9.39 32.19 19.03
CA ALA A 201 -9.73 31.89 17.62
C ALA A 201 -8.72 30.94 16.97
N ARG A 202 -7.42 31.11 17.24
CA ARG A 202 -6.38 30.17 16.79
C ARG A 202 -6.51 28.80 17.43
N LEU A 203 -6.87 28.73 18.71
CA LEU A 203 -7.11 27.49 19.42
C LEU A 203 -8.31 26.76 18.82
N GLU A 204 -9.38 27.48 18.52
CA GLU A 204 -10.58 26.92 17.90
C GLU A 204 -10.30 26.41 16.49
N GLN A 205 -9.60 27.19 15.66
CA GLN A 205 -9.14 26.72 14.35
C GLN A 205 -8.28 25.46 14.45
N LYS A 206 -7.39 25.38 15.45
CA LYS A 206 -6.59 24.18 15.70
C LYS A 206 -7.43 22.99 16.18
N LYS A 207 -8.47 23.24 16.97
CA LYS A 207 -9.43 22.22 17.36
C LYS A 207 -10.22 21.75 16.15
N ASP A 208 -10.76 22.62 15.31
CA ASP A 208 -11.46 22.24 14.08
C ASP A 208 -10.56 21.45 13.12
N LEU A 209 -9.29 21.84 12.99
CA LEU A 209 -8.27 21.10 12.23
C LEU A 209 -7.96 19.73 12.86
N GLY A 210 -7.95 19.63 14.19
CA GLY A 210 -7.73 18.38 14.92
C GLY A 210 -8.98 17.49 15.01
N GLU A 211 -10.16 18.06 15.02
CA GLU A 211 -11.47 17.40 15.03
C GLU A 211 -11.84 16.90 13.62
N LYS A 212 -11.23 17.46 12.58
CA LYS A 212 -11.25 16.91 11.22
C LYS A 212 -10.28 15.73 11.02
N LEU A 213 -9.41 15.46 11.99
CA LEU A 213 -8.57 14.26 12.00
C LEU A 213 -9.02 13.38 13.17
N GLN A 214 -10.23 12.84 13.06
CA GLN A 214 -10.74 11.94 14.11
C GLN A 214 -9.89 10.67 14.10
N GLN A 215 -9.75 10.04 15.26
CA GLN A 215 -9.08 8.74 15.36
C GLN A 215 -9.69 7.71 14.39
N VAL A 216 -10.98 7.84 14.10
CA VAL A 216 -11.70 7.05 13.09
C VAL A 216 -11.15 7.26 11.67
N ASP A 217 -10.74 8.46 11.30
CA ASP A 217 -10.13 8.73 9.98
C ASP A 217 -8.73 8.13 9.88
N TYR A 218 -7.98 8.13 10.99
CA TYR A 218 -6.68 7.46 11.05
C TYR A 218 -6.83 5.94 10.94
N ASP A 219 -7.78 5.38 11.67
CA ASP A 219 -8.10 3.95 11.62
C ASP A 219 -8.60 3.55 10.21
N GLN A 220 -9.41 4.40 9.56
CA GLN A 220 -9.84 4.18 8.18
C GLN A 220 -8.66 4.23 7.20
N LEU A 221 -7.76 5.20 7.34
CA LEU A 221 -6.57 5.29 6.51
C LEU A 221 -5.65 4.07 6.70
N GLN A 222 -5.57 3.56 7.93
CA GLN A 222 -4.82 2.34 8.22
C GLN A 222 -5.45 1.12 7.55
N ILE A 223 -6.78 0.95 7.64
CA ILE A 223 -7.51 -0.13 6.96
C ILE A 223 -7.30 -0.06 5.45
N ASP A 224 -7.41 1.13 4.86
CA ASP A 224 -7.22 1.31 3.42
C ASP A 224 -5.78 0.98 3.01
N ASN A 225 -4.79 1.40 3.80
CA ASN A 225 -3.38 1.10 3.54
C ASN A 225 -3.12 -0.41 3.62
N GLU A 226 -3.60 -1.08 4.67
CA GLU A 226 -3.51 -2.54 4.80
C GLU A 226 -4.17 -3.24 3.60
N ALA A 227 -5.35 -2.80 3.17
CA ALA A 227 -6.02 -3.34 1.98
C ALA A 227 -5.20 -3.12 0.68
N TYR A 228 -4.55 -1.97 0.52
CA TYR A 228 -3.65 -1.73 -0.63
C TYR A 228 -2.39 -2.58 -0.56
N GLN A 229 -1.81 -2.80 0.63
CA GLN A 229 -0.66 -3.68 0.81
C GLN A 229 -1.00 -5.12 0.41
N ASP A 230 -2.18 -5.61 0.79
CA ASP A 230 -2.66 -6.94 0.41
C ASP A 230 -2.83 -7.07 -1.11
N GLN A 231 -3.42 -6.05 -1.76
CA GLN A 231 -3.53 -6.03 -3.22
C GLN A 231 -2.16 -6.02 -3.91
N ILE A 232 -1.21 -5.22 -3.40
CA ILE A 232 0.17 -5.18 -3.91
C ILE A 232 0.84 -6.54 -3.74
N ALA A 233 0.66 -7.20 -2.59
CA ALA A 233 1.21 -8.52 -2.33
C ALA A 233 0.62 -9.58 -3.28
N GLU A 234 -0.69 -9.54 -3.53
CA GLU A 234 -1.35 -10.46 -4.46
C GLU A 234 -0.86 -10.25 -5.91
N LEU A 235 -0.78 -9.00 -6.36
CA LEU A 235 -0.25 -8.66 -7.68
C LEU A 235 1.22 -9.06 -7.82
N SER A 236 2.03 -8.84 -6.79
CA SER A 236 3.44 -9.26 -6.77
C SER A 236 3.58 -10.78 -6.87
N LYS A 237 2.70 -11.53 -6.20
CA LYS A 237 2.67 -13.00 -6.30
C LYS A 237 2.25 -13.46 -7.69
N LYS A 238 1.24 -12.82 -8.31
CA LYS A 238 0.83 -13.09 -9.70
C LYS A 238 1.97 -12.79 -10.68
N LEU A 239 2.66 -11.66 -10.51
CA LEU A 239 3.82 -11.28 -11.33
C LEU A 239 4.94 -12.30 -11.21
N SER A 240 5.29 -12.74 -10.00
CA SER A 240 6.33 -13.75 -9.78
C SER A 240 5.98 -15.09 -10.45
N LYS A 241 4.71 -15.52 -10.39
CA LYS A 241 4.24 -16.71 -11.12
C LYS A 241 4.41 -16.54 -12.64
N LEU A 242 3.98 -15.38 -13.17
CA LEU A 242 4.07 -15.10 -14.59
C LEU A 242 5.52 -15.05 -15.07
N GLN A 243 6.41 -14.44 -14.29
CA GLN A 243 7.85 -14.42 -14.56
C GLN A 243 8.42 -15.84 -14.63
N LYS A 244 8.11 -16.72 -13.67
CA LYS A 244 8.55 -18.13 -13.70
C LYS A 244 8.05 -18.86 -14.94
N THR A 245 6.78 -18.68 -15.31
CA THR A 245 6.23 -19.28 -16.54
C THR A 245 6.90 -18.73 -17.79
N SER A 246 7.14 -17.42 -17.86
CA SER A 246 7.85 -16.79 -18.97
C SER A 246 9.27 -17.31 -19.10
N SER A 247 10.04 -17.37 -18.01
CA SER A 247 11.38 -17.95 -17.99
C SER A 247 11.39 -19.42 -18.43
N SER A 248 10.40 -20.22 -17.99
CA SER A 248 10.26 -21.61 -18.43
C SER A 248 9.96 -21.71 -19.93
N VAL A 249 9.06 -20.88 -20.46
CA VAL A 249 8.74 -20.83 -21.90
C VAL A 249 9.97 -20.43 -22.71
N VAL A 250 10.72 -19.42 -22.27
CA VAL A 250 11.97 -18.99 -22.93
C VAL A 250 13.00 -20.12 -22.93
N SER A 251 13.18 -20.83 -21.81
CA SER A 251 14.09 -21.97 -21.74
C SER A 251 13.66 -23.11 -22.69
N ARG A 252 12.37 -23.45 -22.72
CA ARG A 252 11.83 -24.45 -23.65
C ARG A 252 12.00 -24.04 -25.11
N LEU A 253 11.77 -22.76 -25.43
CA LEU A 253 11.97 -22.22 -26.76
C LEU A 253 13.44 -22.29 -27.17
N GLN A 254 14.36 -21.98 -26.26
CA GLN A 254 15.79 -22.06 -26.53
C GLN A 254 16.23 -23.51 -26.79
N ASN A 255 15.73 -24.47 -26.01
CA ASN A 255 15.99 -25.89 -26.24
C ASN A 255 15.43 -26.35 -27.59
N ALA A 256 14.20 -25.96 -27.94
CA ALA A 256 13.60 -26.28 -29.24
C ALA A 256 14.40 -25.69 -30.41
N ARG A 257 14.90 -24.45 -30.28
CA ARG A 257 15.79 -23.84 -31.28
C ARG A 257 17.11 -24.60 -31.42
N SER A 258 17.69 -25.04 -30.30
CA SER A 258 18.93 -25.82 -30.33
C SER A 258 18.74 -27.16 -31.03
N LEU A 259 17.65 -27.88 -30.72
CA LEU A 259 17.29 -29.14 -31.38
C LEU A 259 17.04 -28.95 -32.88
N LEU A 260 16.31 -27.90 -33.26
CA LEU A 260 16.06 -27.60 -34.66
C LEU A 260 17.38 -27.32 -35.42
N ALA A 261 18.28 -26.54 -34.83
CA ALA A 261 19.58 -26.25 -35.45
C ALA A 261 20.45 -27.51 -35.61
N GLU A 262 20.35 -28.46 -34.68
CA GLU A 262 21.04 -29.75 -34.76
C GLU A 262 20.47 -30.63 -35.88
N GLU A 263 19.14 -30.72 -35.99
CA GLU A 263 18.44 -31.44 -37.07
C GLU A 263 18.69 -30.79 -38.44
N GLU A 264 18.71 -29.46 -38.53
CA GLU A 264 19.07 -28.75 -39.76
C GLU A 264 20.49 -29.07 -40.20
N LYS A 265 21.44 -29.13 -39.26
CA LYS A 265 22.83 -29.54 -39.53
C LYS A 265 22.90 -31.01 -39.97
N ALA A 266 22.14 -31.89 -39.33
CA ALA A 266 22.06 -33.31 -39.71
C ALA A 266 21.50 -33.47 -41.13
N CYS A 267 20.40 -32.78 -41.44
CA CYS A 267 19.81 -32.72 -42.78
C CYS A 267 20.82 -32.21 -43.81
N ALA A 268 21.53 -31.11 -43.52
CA ALA A 268 22.55 -30.57 -44.43
C ALA A 268 23.68 -31.57 -44.70
N THR A 269 24.14 -32.28 -43.66
CA THR A 269 25.17 -33.32 -43.80
C THR A 269 24.67 -34.50 -44.62
N MET A 270 23.43 -34.92 -44.39
CA MET A 270 22.79 -36.01 -45.13
C MET A 270 22.57 -35.64 -46.60
N GLN A 271 22.16 -34.40 -46.88
CA GLN A 271 22.05 -33.86 -48.23
C GLN A 271 23.40 -33.91 -48.97
N GLN A 272 24.49 -33.47 -48.33
CA GLN A 272 25.83 -33.57 -48.90
C GLN A 272 26.23 -35.04 -49.17
N SER A 273 25.90 -35.97 -48.27
CA SER A 273 26.15 -37.39 -48.48
C SER A 273 25.36 -37.95 -49.67
N ILE A 274 24.09 -37.56 -49.81
CA ILE A 274 23.24 -37.93 -50.96
C ILE A 274 23.86 -37.41 -52.25
N GLU A 275 24.26 -36.13 -52.31
CA GLU A 275 24.91 -35.55 -53.49
C GLU A 275 26.21 -36.27 -53.86
N GLN A 276 27.04 -36.62 -52.86
CA GLN A 276 28.26 -37.39 -53.07
C GLN A 276 27.95 -38.78 -53.65
N LYS A 277 26.95 -39.48 -53.09
CA LYS A 277 26.51 -40.79 -53.60
C LYS A 277 25.93 -40.70 -55.00
N GLN A 278 25.13 -39.68 -55.30
CA GLN A 278 24.60 -39.45 -56.64
C GLN A 278 25.72 -39.22 -57.66
N LYS A 279 26.74 -38.41 -57.33
CA LYS A 279 27.93 -38.23 -58.18
C LYS A 279 28.69 -39.54 -58.39
N ALA A 280 28.82 -40.36 -57.34
CA ALA A 280 29.45 -41.67 -57.45
C ALA A 280 28.65 -42.62 -58.35
N ILE A 281 27.33 -42.67 -58.21
CA ILE A 281 26.44 -43.46 -59.07
C ILE A 281 26.58 -43.03 -60.53
N GLN A 282 26.52 -41.72 -60.83
CA GLN A 282 26.71 -41.22 -62.19
C GLN A 282 28.08 -41.58 -62.78
N LYS A 283 29.12 -41.61 -61.94
CA LYS A 283 30.45 -42.06 -62.37
C LYS A 283 30.45 -43.56 -62.69
N TYR A 284 29.86 -44.38 -61.83
CA TYR A 284 29.77 -45.82 -62.06
C TYR A 284 28.89 -46.19 -63.25
N GLU A 285 27.80 -45.47 -63.51
CA GLU A 285 26.96 -45.64 -64.71
C GLU A 285 27.76 -45.36 -65.99
N LYS A 286 28.58 -44.30 -65.99
CA LYS A 286 29.48 -44.01 -67.12
C LYS A 286 30.55 -45.08 -67.30
N GLU A 287 31.16 -45.53 -66.22
CA GLU A 287 32.14 -46.63 -66.26
C GLU A 287 31.50 -47.93 -66.76
N ALA A 288 30.29 -48.26 -66.28
CA ALA A 288 29.54 -49.44 -66.72
C ALA A 288 29.19 -49.38 -68.21
N SER A 289 28.68 -48.24 -68.70
CA SER A 289 28.41 -48.04 -70.13
C SER A 289 29.68 -48.16 -70.99
N GLY A 290 30.82 -47.63 -70.52
CA GLY A 290 32.10 -47.79 -71.22
C GLY A 290 32.58 -49.25 -71.25
N VAL A 291 32.40 -49.99 -70.15
CA VAL A 291 32.71 -51.42 -70.09
C VAL A 291 31.79 -52.22 -71.01
N GLU A 292 30.51 -51.88 -71.13
CA GLU A 292 29.57 -52.49 -72.07
C GLU A 292 30.00 -52.23 -73.53
N GLU A 293 30.34 -51.00 -73.89
CA GLU A 293 30.87 -50.68 -75.22
C GLU A 293 32.15 -51.46 -75.54
N ASP A 294 33.08 -51.56 -74.59
CA ASP A 294 34.31 -52.32 -74.77
C ASP A 294 34.03 -53.84 -74.85
N HIS A 295 33.04 -54.33 -74.10
CA HIS A 295 32.58 -55.71 -74.20
C HIS A 295 32.00 -56.02 -75.59
N GLU A 296 31.17 -55.13 -76.15
CA GLU A 296 30.64 -55.27 -77.51
C GLU A 296 31.74 -55.28 -78.56
N LYS A 297 32.73 -54.36 -78.46
CA LYS A 297 33.90 -54.35 -79.36
C LYS A 297 34.69 -55.66 -79.29
N LEU A 298 34.89 -56.19 -78.08
CA LEU A 298 35.58 -57.46 -77.88
C LEU A 298 34.79 -58.65 -78.44
N ILE A 299 33.46 -58.67 -78.28
CA ILE A 299 32.60 -59.68 -78.92
C ILE A 299 32.73 -59.60 -80.43
N ALA A 300 32.57 -58.41 -81.02
CA ALA A 300 32.67 -58.22 -82.47
C ALA A 300 34.04 -58.65 -83.01
N SER A 301 35.13 -58.30 -82.29
CA SER A 301 36.47 -58.74 -82.64
C SER A 301 36.65 -60.25 -82.52
N ASN A 302 36.09 -60.87 -81.48
CA ASN A 302 36.15 -62.33 -81.29
C ASN A 302 35.33 -63.07 -82.35
N GLU A 303 34.16 -62.54 -82.74
CA GLU A 303 33.38 -63.03 -83.88
C GLU A 303 34.16 -62.90 -85.19
N GLU A 304 34.83 -61.76 -85.44
CA GLU A 304 35.69 -61.58 -86.62
C GLU A 304 36.87 -62.56 -86.63
N ILE A 305 37.48 -62.85 -85.47
CA ILE A 305 38.51 -63.87 -85.34
C ILE A 305 37.92 -65.26 -85.60
N ALA A 306 36.73 -65.56 -85.09
CA ALA A 306 36.06 -66.83 -85.30
C ALA A 306 35.66 -67.05 -86.77
N THR A 307 35.14 -66.02 -87.45
CA THR A 307 34.84 -66.07 -88.88
C THR A 307 36.11 -66.26 -89.69
N LYS A 308 37.17 -65.46 -89.45
CA LYS A 308 38.49 -65.65 -90.08
C LYS A 308 39.04 -67.05 -89.84
N LYS A 309 38.88 -67.61 -88.63
CA LYS A 309 39.30 -68.98 -88.30
C LYS A 309 38.48 -70.03 -89.07
N SER A 310 37.19 -69.79 -89.31
CA SER A 310 36.32 -70.68 -90.09
C SER A 310 36.58 -70.58 -91.60
N GLU A 311 36.91 -69.38 -92.09
CA GLU A 311 37.26 -69.10 -93.49
C GLU A 311 38.69 -69.58 -93.81
N TYR A 312 39.54 -69.67 -92.78
CA TYR A 312 40.88 -70.22 -92.86
C TYR A 312 40.83 -71.73 -93.12
N ARG A 313 40.70 -72.08 -94.39
CA ARG A 313 40.83 -73.45 -94.88
C ARG A 313 42.28 -73.69 -95.29
N VAL A 314 43.00 -74.47 -94.48
CA VAL A 314 44.30 -75.01 -94.89
C VAL A 314 44.07 -75.86 -96.14
N PRO A 315 44.67 -75.52 -97.31
CA PRO A 315 44.51 -76.31 -98.52
C PRO A 315 44.97 -77.74 -98.27
N ASP A 316 44.15 -78.72 -98.67
CA ASP A 316 44.49 -80.13 -98.54
C ASP A 316 45.76 -80.44 -99.35
N VAL A 317 46.67 -81.24 -98.79
CA VAL A 317 47.99 -81.51 -99.40
C VAL A 317 47.82 -82.17 -100.77
N THR A 318 46.75 -82.94 -100.94
CA THR A 318 46.32 -83.55 -102.20
C THR A 318 46.01 -82.49 -103.28
N ASP A 319 45.29 -81.43 -102.91
CA ASP A 319 44.93 -80.30 -103.77
C ASP A 319 46.17 -79.51 -104.24
N TYR A 320 47.18 -79.37 -103.36
CA TYR A 320 48.48 -78.79 -103.74
C TYR A 320 49.24 -79.68 -104.73
N ILE A 321 49.25 -81.00 -104.50
CA ILE A 321 49.88 -81.98 -105.39
C ILE A 321 49.20 -81.96 -106.77
N ASP A 322 47.88 -81.94 -106.83
CA ASP A 322 47.10 -81.92 -108.08
C ASP A 322 47.30 -80.62 -108.87
N LYS A 323 47.31 -79.48 -108.19
CA LYS A 323 47.63 -78.19 -108.83
C LYS A 323 49.07 -78.17 -109.34
N LYS A 324 50.01 -78.75 -108.59
CA LYS A 324 51.42 -78.84 -109.01
C LYS A 324 51.62 -79.81 -110.18
N ALA A 325 50.87 -80.92 -110.22
CA ALA A 325 50.81 -81.83 -111.36
C ALA A 325 50.24 -81.12 -112.60
N LYS A 326 49.15 -80.37 -112.47
CA LYS A 326 48.59 -79.54 -113.56
C LYS A 326 49.59 -78.51 -114.09
N ILE A 327 50.34 -77.84 -113.21
CA ILE A 327 51.40 -76.91 -113.62
C ILE A 327 52.47 -77.65 -114.43
N TYR A 328 52.88 -78.84 -113.99
CA TYR A 328 53.87 -79.64 -114.69
C TYR A 328 53.38 -80.11 -116.07
N GLU A 329 52.13 -80.57 -116.17
CA GLU A 329 51.49 -80.96 -117.44
C GLU A 329 51.40 -79.76 -118.40
N THR A 330 51.00 -78.60 -117.89
CA THR A 330 50.89 -77.36 -118.68
C THR A 330 52.27 -76.88 -119.15
N GLN A 331 53.29 -76.95 -118.30
CA GLN A 331 54.68 -76.65 -118.70
C GLN A 331 55.19 -77.61 -119.78
N LYS A 332 54.83 -78.89 -119.71
CA LYS A 332 55.16 -79.89 -120.74
C LYS A 332 54.47 -79.57 -122.06
N ILE A 333 53.19 -79.17 -122.03
CA ILE A 333 52.44 -78.72 -123.21
C ILE A 333 53.10 -77.47 -123.82
N ILE A 334 53.46 -76.47 -123.00
CA ILE A 334 54.16 -75.26 -123.45
C ILE A 334 55.47 -75.61 -124.15
N LYS A 335 56.34 -76.43 -123.54
CA LYS A 335 57.60 -76.87 -124.18
C LYS A 335 57.36 -77.60 -125.51
N ASN A 336 56.30 -78.37 -125.61
CA ASN A 336 55.97 -79.10 -126.84
C ASN A 336 55.50 -78.14 -127.95
N TRP A 337 54.71 -77.12 -127.59
CA TRP A 337 54.32 -76.04 -128.50
C TRP A 337 55.50 -75.16 -128.90
N GLU A 338 56.41 -74.81 -127.98
CA GLU A 338 57.65 -74.10 -128.30
C GLU A 338 58.49 -74.88 -129.33
N ARG A 339 58.56 -76.22 -129.20
CA ARG A 339 59.24 -77.09 -130.17
C ARG A 339 58.54 -77.10 -131.54
N LYS A 340 57.21 -77.13 -131.56
CA LYS A 340 56.42 -77.02 -132.81
C LYS A 340 56.59 -75.66 -133.49
N VAL A 341 56.64 -74.58 -132.71
CA VAL A 341 56.90 -73.21 -133.22
C VAL A 341 58.33 -73.09 -133.75
N GLN A 342 59.33 -73.69 -133.10
CA GLN A 342 60.69 -73.76 -133.66
C GLN A 342 60.75 -74.52 -134.99
N LEU A 343 60.07 -75.67 -135.09
CA LEU A 343 60.01 -76.44 -136.34
C LEU A 343 59.29 -75.67 -137.46
N ALA A 344 58.19 -74.97 -137.13
CA ALA A 344 57.49 -74.09 -138.06
C ALA A 344 58.36 -72.90 -138.50
N ALA A 345 59.09 -72.27 -137.56
CA ALA A 345 60.02 -71.18 -137.86
C ALA A 345 61.22 -71.63 -138.71
N MET A 346 61.75 -72.85 -138.48
CA MET A 346 62.79 -73.46 -139.32
C MET A 346 62.27 -73.76 -140.74
N ASN A 347 61.03 -74.24 -140.87
CA ASN A 347 60.39 -74.46 -142.17
C ASN A 347 60.12 -73.13 -142.92
N VAL A 348 59.68 -72.08 -142.23
CA VAL A 348 59.50 -70.75 -142.83
C VAL A 348 60.85 -70.17 -143.27
N LYS A 349 61.92 -70.33 -142.48
CA LYS A 349 63.28 -69.95 -142.90
C LYS A 349 63.79 -70.75 -144.10
N ARG A 350 63.42 -72.03 -144.22
CA ARG A 350 63.76 -72.86 -145.40
C ARG A 350 63.01 -72.40 -146.65
N LEU A 351 61.71 -72.15 -146.52
CA LEU A 351 60.86 -71.64 -147.60
C LEU A 351 61.26 -70.20 -148.02
N GLN A 352 61.73 -69.36 -147.09
CA GLN A 352 62.29 -68.04 -147.40
C GLN A 352 63.60 -68.14 -148.21
N LYS A 353 64.47 -69.12 -147.92
CA LYS A 353 65.65 -69.40 -148.74
C LYS A 353 65.32 -69.95 -150.12
N GLU A 354 64.32 -70.83 -150.23
CA GLU A 354 63.84 -71.35 -151.53
C GLU A 354 63.14 -70.27 -152.36
N PHE A 355 62.56 -69.23 -151.74
CA PHE A 355 61.94 -68.10 -152.45
C PHE A 355 62.98 -67.06 -152.92
N GLU A 356 64.05 -66.83 -152.16
CA GLU A 356 65.17 -65.96 -152.58
C GLU A 356 65.97 -66.53 -153.77
N GLU A 357 65.95 -67.85 -154.00
CA GLU A 357 66.62 -68.50 -155.15
C GLU A 357 65.75 -68.55 -156.43
N ILE A 358 64.46 -68.19 -156.37
CA ILE A 358 63.53 -68.25 -157.51
C ILE A 358 63.26 -66.87 -158.16
N ASP A 359 63.57 -65.76 -157.47
CA ASP A 359 63.28 -64.39 -157.97
C ASP A 359 64.53 -63.63 -158.50
N THR A 360 65.52 -64.36 -159.02
CA THR A 360 66.59 -63.80 -159.87
C THR A 360 66.38 -64.18 -161.34
N PRO A 361 65.79 -63.31 -162.18
CA PRO A 361 65.74 -63.51 -163.61
C PRO A 361 67.04 -63.03 -164.28
N ARG A 362 67.57 -63.89 -165.15
CA ARG A 362 68.59 -63.57 -166.17
C ARG A 362 68.21 -62.31 -166.96
N LYS A 363 69.06 -61.29 -166.87
CA LYS A 363 69.88 -60.81 -167.99
C LYS A 363 71.14 -60.15 -167.47
#